data_AF-A0A7C4CMB9-F1
#
_entry.id   AF-A0A7C4CMB9-F1
#
_cell.length_a   1.000
_cell.length_b   1.000
_cell.length_c   1.000
_cell.angle_alpha   90.00
_cell.angle_beta   90.00
_cell.angle_gamma   90.00
#
_symmetry.space_group_name_H-M   'P 1'
#
loop_
_entity.id
_entity.type
_entity.pdbx_description
1 polymer ?
#
loop_
_entity_poly.entity_id
_entity_poly.type
_entity_poly.pdbx_seq_one_letter_code
_entity_poly.pdbx_strand_id
1 'polypeptide(L)'
;MSMKIEHGMVSHGFLLLLIVLTSILPVIQIYAQRQYVQEPTYYTVYGRALDVEGNPLGYATVTVYDTSGAFVAKTKTLLSGGFSITLQS
;
A
#
# COMPACT_ATOMS: atom_id res chain seq x y z
N MET A 1 -36.89 56.94 -23.87
CA MET A 1 -35.70 56.07 -24.01
C MET A 1 -36.11 54.69 -23.50
N SER A 2 -36.40 53.75 -24.41
CA SER A 2 -37.03 52.46 -24.06
C SER A 2 -35.95 51.38 -24.03
N MET A 3 -35.75 50.73 -22.89
CA MET A 3 -34.74 49.69 -22.69
C MET A 3 -35.35 48.33 -23.00
N LYS A 4 -34.93 47.71 -24.11
CA LYS A 4 -35.25 46.31 -24.42
C LYS A 4 -34.31 45.42 -23.61
N ILE A 5 -34.86 44.65 -22.66
CA ILE A 5 -34.13 43.57 -21.99
C ILE A 5 -34.36 42.31 -22.81
N GLU A 6 -33.34 41.91 -23.58
CA GLU A 6 -33.35 40.64 -24.29
C GLU A 6 -33.19 39.50 -23.27
N HIS A 7 -34.28 38.79 -23.01
CA HIS A 7 -34.24 37.52 -22.32
C HIS A 7 -33.62 36.49 -23.27
N GLY A 8 -32.31 36.29 -23.15
CA GLY A 8 -31.60 35.22 -23.86
C GLY A 8 -32.20 33.87 -23.49
N MET A 9 -32.98 33.29 -24.40
CA MET A 9 -33.44 31.91 -24.31
C MET A 9 -32.23 30.98 -24.24
N VAL A 10 -31.99 30.40 -23.07
CA VAL A 10 -31.13 29.23 -22.96
C VAL A 10 -31.83 28.12 -23.74
N SER A 11 -31.33 27.82 -24.95
CA SER A 11 -31.85 26.75 -25.78
C SER A 11 -31.91 25.46 -24.96
N HIS A 12 -33.04 24.73 -25.01
CA HIS A 12 -33.20 23.46 -24.31
C HIS A 12 -32.05 22.47 -24.61
N GLY A 13 -31.43 22.55 -25.78
CA GLY A 13 -30.23 21.77 -26.11
C GLY A 13 -29.00 22.11 -25.25
N PHE A 14 -28.83 23.38 -24.87
CA PHE A 14 -27.74 23.82 -23.99
C PHE A 14 -27.97 23.37 -22.54
N LEU A 15 -29.22 23.44 -22.08
CA LEU A 15 -29.60 22.99 -20.74
C LEU A 15 -29.43 21.47 -20.60
N LEU A 16 -29.82 20.70 -21.62
CA LEU A 16 -29.63 19.24 -21.64
C LEU A 16 -28.15 18.85 -21.67
N LEU A 17 -27.33 19.55 -22.47
CA LEU A 17 -25.88 19.32 -22.51
C LEU A 17 -25.21 19.59 -21.15
N LEU A 18 -25.63 20.65 -20.45
CA LEU A 18 -25.09 21.01 -19.13
C LEU A 18 -25.43 19.97 -18.05
N ILE A 19 -26.67 19.45 -18.06
CA ILE A 19 -27.12 18.40 -17.14
C ILE A 19 -26.35 17.09 -17.38
N VAL A 20 -26.15 16.73 -18.65
CA VAL A 20 -25.34 15.56 -19.02
C VAL A 20 -23.89 15.76 -18.56
N LEU A 21 -23.25 16.90 -18.86
CA LEU A 21 -21.86 17.15 -18.47
C LEU A 21 -21.65 17.11 -16.95
N THR A 22 -22.56 17.71 -16.17
CA THR A 22 -22.46 17.74 -14.70
C THR A 22 -22.77 16.41 -14.02
N SER A 23 -23.53 15.51 -14.66
CA SER A 23 -23.86 14.19 -14.10
C SER A 23 -22.81 13.11 -14.40
N ILE A 24 -22.07 13.23 -15.51
CA ILE A 24 -21.03 12.24 -15.86
C ILE A 24 -19.71 12.50 -15.12
N LEU A 25 -19.35 13.77 -14.88
CA LEU A 25 -18.13 14.14 -14.15
C LEU A 25 -17.99 13.48 -12.77
N PRO A 26 -19.00 13.46 -11.87
CA PRO A 26 -18.86 12.79 -10.58
C PRO A 26 -18.73 11.27 -10.72
N VAL A 27 -19.34 10.66 -11.75
CA VAL A 27 -19.26 9.23 -12.02
C VAL A 27 -17.84 8.83 -12.46
N ILE A 28 -17.20 9.61 -13.34
CA ILE A 28 -15.80 9.40 -13.76
C ILE A 28 -14.83 9.47 -12.57
N GLN A 29 -15.08 10.39 -11.63
CA GLN A 29 -14.22 10.57 -10.46
C GLN A 29 -14.31 9.39 -9.48
N ILE A 30 -15.47 8.71 -9.39
CA ILE A 30 -15.64 7.50 -8.58
C ILE A 30 -14.86 6.32 -9.18
N TYR A 31 -14.78 6.20 -10.51
CA TYR A 31 -14.00 5.14 -11.16
C TYR A 31 -12.48 5.29 -10.99
N ALA A 32 -11.98 6.52 -10.83
CA ALA A 32 -10.55 6.78 -10.64
C ALA A 32 -10.04 6.47 -9.20
N GLN A 33 -10.95 6.27 -8.23
CA GLN A 33 -10.64 6.04 -6.82
C GLN A 33 -10.47 4.56 -6.45
N ARG A 34 -10.06 3.70 -7.39
CA ARG A 34 -9.57 2.36 -7.03
C ARG A 34 -8.24 2.53 -6.31
N GLN A 35 -8.30 2.67 -4.99
CA GLN A 35 -7.15 2.59 -4.10
C GLN A 35 -6.46 1.25 -4.36
N TYR A 36 -5.26 1.29 -4.92
CA TYR A 36 -4.42 0.10 -5.06
C TYR A 36 -3.91 -0.24 -3.66
N VAL A 37 -4.63 -1.13 -2.98
CA VAL A 37 -4.14 -1.71 -1.72
C VAL A 37 -2.94 -2.57 -2.10
N GLN A 38 -1.73 -2.10 -1.81
CA GLN A 38 -0.55 -2.91 -1.95
C GLN A 38 -0.60 -3.98 -0.86
N GLU A 39 -0.77 -5.24 -1.26
CA GLU A 39 -0.61 -6.34 -0.33
C GLU A 39 0.83 -6.35 0.20
N PRO A 40 1.04 -6.48 1.52
CA PRO A 40 2.37 -6.52 2.08
C PRO A 40 3.14 -7.72 1.50
N THR A 41 4.37 -7.46 1.05
CA THR A 41 5.25 -8.54 0.57
C THR A 41 6.02 -9.10 1.75
N TYR A 42 5.89 -10.40 1.99
CA TYR A 42 6.59 -11.09 3.06
C TYR A 42 7.79 -11.88 2.53
N TYR A 43 8.90 -11.80 3.24
CA TYR A 43 10.12 -12.56 2.96
C TYR A 43 10.48 -13.41 4.16
N THR A 44 10.75 -14.70 3.95
CA THR A 44 11.22 -15.57 5.03
C THR A 44 12.70 -15.87 4.84
N VAL A 45 13.50 -15.53 5.85
CA VAL A 45 14.92 -15.86 5.94
C VAL A 45 15.06 -17.11 6.80
N TYR A 46 15.79 -18.10 6.31
CA TYR A 46 16.16 -19.31 7.05
C TYR A 46 17.66 -19.30 7.33
N GLY A 47 18.05 -19.78 8.49
CA GLY A 47 19.46 -19.89 8.86
C GLY A 47 19.72 -20.96 9.91
N ARG A 48 21.00 -21.20 10.17
CA ARG A 48 21.47 -22.10 11.21
C ARG A 48 22.64 -21.45 11.96
N ALA A 49 22.51 -21.30 13.27
CA ALA A 49 23.59 -20.82 14.12
C ALA A 49 24.43 -21.99 14.60
N LEU A 50 25.73 -21.93 14.34
CA LEU A 50 26.72 -22.92 14.75
C LEU A 50 27.83 -22.23 15.55
N ASP A 51 28.52 -22.98 16.42
CA ASP A 51 29.77 -22.55 17.03
C ASP A 51 30.96 -22.71 16.07
N VAL A 52 32.17 -22.42 16.55
CA VAL A 52 33.41 -22.51 15.74
C VAL A 52 33.81 -23.94 15.38
N GLU A 53 33.26 -24.94 16.07
CA GLU A 53 33.49 -26.36 15.83
C GLU A 53 32.40 -26.96 14.92
N GLY A 54 31.38 -26.17 14.57
CA GLY A 54 30.26 -26.59 13.73
C GLY A 54 29.10 -27.23 14.52
N ASN A 55 29.12 -27.19 15.85
CA ASN A 55 28.01 -27.68 16.67
C ASN A 55 26.86 -26.66 16.68
N PRO A 56 25.59 -27.11 16.73
CA PRO A 56 24.45 -26.21 16.74
C PRO A 56 24.35 -25.40 18.03
N LEU A 57 24.16 -24.09 17.87
CA LEU A 57 23.82 -23.19 18.97
C LEU A 57 22.32 -23.21 19.23
N GLY A 58 21.88 -24.08 20.13
CA GLY A 58 20.47 -24.19 20.53
C GLY A 58 20.00 -23.04 21.43
N TYR A 59 18.75 -22.63 21.26
CA TYR A 59 18.06 -21.59 22.07
C TYR A 59 18.74 -20.21 22.09
N ALA A 60 19.71 -19.99 21.20
CA ALA A 60 20.40 -18.73 21.00
C ALA A 60 19.42 -17.68 20.48
N THR A 61 19.66 -16.42 20.86
CA THR A 61 18.83 -15.30 20.39
C THR A 61 19.39 -14.79 19.07
N VAL A 62 18.52 -14.69 18.06
CA VAL A 62 18.85 -14.07 16.77
C VAL A 62 18.04 -12.79 16.64
N THR A 63 18.71 -11.69 16.39
CA THR A 63 18.09 -10.37 16.18
C THR A 63 18.47 -9.85 14.82
N VAL A 64 17.48 -9.35 14.06
CA VAL A 64 17.66 -8.75 12.75
C VAL A 64 17.47 -7.24 12.88
N TYR A 65 18.41 -6.51 12.29
CA TYR A 65 18.38 -5.06 12.16
C TYR A 65 18.42 -4.70 10.67
N ASP A 66 17.86 -3.55 10.32
CA ASP A 66 18.01 -3.00 8.98
C ASP A 66 19.40 -2.35 8.79
N THR A 67 19.66 -1.82 7.59
CA THR A 67 20.95 -1.20 7.25
C THR A 67 21.25 0.08 8.02
N SER A 68 20.23 0.72 8.62
CA SER A 68 20.39 1.87 9.51
C SER A 68 20.66 1.46 10.97
N GLY A 69 20.58 0.16 11.27
CA GLY A 69 20.69 -0.39 12.62
C GLY A 69 19.38 -0.41 13.39
N ALA A 70 18.23 -0.14 12.76
CA ALA A 70 16.93 -0.20 13.41
C ALA A 70 16.50 -1.65 13.63
N PHE A 71 15.87 -1.94 14.77
CA PHE A 71 15.35 -3.27 15.09
C PHE A 71 14.23 -3.66 14.13
N VAL A 72 14.30 -4.87 13.57
CA VAL A 72 13.27 -5.40 12.66
C VAL A 72 12.56 -6.61 13.28
N ALA A 73 13.31 -7.61 13.75
CA ALA A 73 12.74 -8.84 14.26
C ALA A 73 13.67 -9.56 15.24
N LYS A 74 13.09 -10.45 16.05
CA LYS A 74 13.81 -11.30 17.01
C LYS A 74 13.22 -12.70 16.99
N THR A 75 14.08 -13.71 17.04
CA THR A 75 13.68 -15.10 17.22
C THR A 75 14.67 -15.85 18.09
N LYS A 76 14.38 -17.12 18.37
CA LYS A 76 15.30 -18.07 18.99
C LYS A 76 15.59 -19.22 18.04
N THR A 77 16.80 -19.75 18.12
CA THR A 77 17.14 -20.99 17.41
C THR A 77 16.47 -22.19 18.07
N LEU A 78 16.17 -23.21 17.26
CA LEU A 78 15.83 -24.55 17.71
C LEU A 78 17.04 -25.23 18.34
N LEU A 79 16.84 -26.38 19.01
CA LEU A 79 17.95 -27.21 19.51
C LEU A 79 18.97 -27.56 18.41
N SER A 80 18.50 -27.70 17.17
CA SER A 80 19.34 -27.95 16.00
C SER A 80 20.10 -26.73 15.48
N GLY A 81 20.00 -25.57 16.13
CA GLY A 81 20.58 -24.29 15.69
C GLY A 81 19.79 -23.60 14.57
N GLY A 82 18.79 -24.26 13.99
CA GLY A 82 17.96 -23.70 12.91
C GLY A 82 17.05 -22.58 13.39
N PHE A 83 16.77 -21.60 12.54
CA PHE A 83 15.81 -20.53 12.78
C PHE A 83 15.16 -20.06 11.47
N SER A 84 13.99 -19.44 11.60
CA SER A 84 13.32 -18.70 10.53
C SER A 84 12.82 -17.35 11.05
N ILE A 85 12.84 -16.34 10.17
CA ILE A 85 12.34 -14.99 10.44
C ILE A 85 11.55 -14.53 9.23
N THR A 86 10.31 -14.09 9.45
CA THR A 86 9.48 -13.47 8.42
C THR A 86 9.55 -11.96 8.55
N LEU A 87 9.93 -11.31 7.45
CA LEU A 87 10.08 -9.87 7.31
C LEU A 87 8.98 -9.35 6.40
N GLN A 88 8.48 -8.15 6.68
CA GLN A 88 7.56 -7.42 5.82
C GLN A 88 8.33 -6.28 5.15
N SER A 89 8.21 -6.16 3.82
CA SER A 89 8.71 -5.01 3.06
C SER A 89 7.69 -3.89 2.96
#